data_AF-A0ABD5FKD0-F1
#
_entry.id   AF-A0ABD5FKD0-F1
#
_cell.length_a   1.000
_cell.length_b   1.000
_cell.length_c   1.000
_cell.angle_alpha   90.00
_cell.angle_beta   90.00
_cell.angle_gamma   90.00
#
_symmetry.space_group_name_H-M   'P 1'
#
loop_
_entity.id
_entity.type
_entity.pdbx_description
1 polymer ?
#
loop_
_entity_poly.entity_id
_entity_poly.type
_entity_poly.pdbx_seq_one_letter_code
_entity_poly.pdbx_strand_id
1 'polypeptide(L)'
;MRTLNPTVKLFAILGLALLVSFQNNFRLNLLLCVLFFAVSVNERSLKKSLLLVSALTLAAVGVFFTGLLYYQDNQGGSSSAAAMRYGLDMASRIYCFGMLGSSFSVSTTINELIYSLQQQLRLPAVFAYGLLAAFQIAPIIPAEYQNIRNSMRSRGIPVNPFSFKMLIPLLVKSIRWSELLATAMLSRGFDSEAKRTYAKSFRITFADMLFLSFCLIIGLAGTLIL
;
A
#
# COMPACT_ATOMS: atom_id res chain seq x y z
N MET A 1 -12.15 11.87 -2.17
CA MET A 1 -11.97 10.41 -2.24
C MET A 1 -12.28 9.69 -0.91
N ARG A 2 -12.65 10.41 0.17
CA ARG A 2 -12.87 9.88 1.52
C ARG A 2 -14.19 9.15 1.76
N THR A 3 -15.18 9.32 0.91
CA THR A 3 -16.52 8.69 1.04
C THR A 3 -16.69 7.44 0.18
N LEU A 4 -15.66 7.09 -0.60
CA LEU A 4 -15.70 5.97 -1.53
C LEU A 4 -15.37 4.65 -0.82
N ASN A 5 -15.94 3.56 -1.31
CA ASN A 5 -15.69 2.23 -0.76
C ASN A 5 -14.21 1.82 -0.91
N PRO A 6 -13.51 1.51 0.20
CA PRO A 6 -12.08 1.21 0.15
C PRO A 6 -11.72 0.03 -0.75
N THR A 7 -12.57 -1.00 -0.79
CA THR A 7 -12.36 -2.18 -1.64
C THR A 7 -12.51 -1.85 -3.13
N VAL A 8 -13.54 -1.08 -3.52
CA VAL A 8 -13.70 -0.64 -4.92
C VAL A 8 -12.53 0.23 -5.34
N LYS A 9 -12.05 1.09 -4.43
CA LYS A 9 -10.87 1.90 -4.65
C LYS A 9 -9.61 1.06 -4.83
N LEU A 10 -9.43 0.02 -4.01
CA LEU A 10 -8.33 -0.92 -4.13
C LEU A 10 -8.36 -1.62 -5.49
N PHE A 11 -9.52 -2.14 -5.91
CA PHE A 11 -9.66 -2.77 -7.22
C PHE A 11 -9.44 -1.80 -8.38
N ALA A 12 -9.92 -0.56 -8.27
CA ALA A 12 -9.68 0.47 -9.29
C ALA A 12 -8.18 0.79 -9.43
N ILE A 13 -7.47 0.92 -8.31
CA ILE A 13 -6.04 1.23 -8.30
C ILE A 13 -5.21 0.04 -8.78
N LEU A 14 -5.55 -1.18 -8.38
CA LEU A 14 -4.90 -2.40 -8.89
C LEU A 14 -5.15 -2.57 -10.39
N GLY A 15 -6.38 -2.37 -10.85
CA GLY A 15 -6.72 -2.42 -12.27
C GLY A 15 -5.94 -1.39 -13.09
N LEU A 16 -5.87 -0.14 -12.61
CA LEU A 16 -5.04 0.90 -13.22
C LEU A 16 -3.56 0.55 -13.22
N ALA A 17 -3.02 0.07 -12.10
CA ALA A 17 -1.62 -0.32 -12.03
C ALA A 17 -1.29 -1.45 -13.02
N LEU A 18 -2.19 -2.43 -13.14
CA LEU A 18 -2.05 -3.52 -14.10
C LEU A 18 -2.13 -3.01 -15.54
N LEU A 19 -3.07 -2.12 -15.87
CA LEU A 19 -3.15 -1.51 -17.21
C LEU A 19 -1.92 -0.67 -17.57
N VAL A 20 -1.41 0.12 -16.62
CA VAL A 20 -0.16 0.89 -16.79
C VAL A 20 1.04 -0.02 -17.00
N SER A 21 1.05 -1.22 -16.41
CA SER A 21 2.09 -2.22 -16.62
C SER A 21 2.15 -2.70 -18.07
N PHE A 22 0.99 -2.93 -18.71
CA PHE A 22 0.90 -3.45 -20.08
C PHE A 22 1.09 -2.40 -21.18
N GLN A 23 1.03 -1.09 -20.88
CA GLN A 23 1.12 -0.03 -21.89
C GLN A 23 2.44 0.77 -21.84
N ASN A 24 3.09 0.95 -23.00
CA ASN A 24 4.30 1.76 -23.17
C ASN A 24 3.98 3.14 -23.76
N ASN A 25 3.21 3.97 -23.03
CA ASN A 25 2.75 5.27 -23.52
C ASN A 25 3.06 6.39 -22.52
N PHE A 26 4.08 7.20 -22.83
CA PHE A 26 4.52 8.34 -22.02
C PHE A 26 3.40 9.31 -21.63
N ARG A 27 2.54 9.67 -22.59
CA ARG A 27 1.51 10.73 -22.43
C ARG A 27 0.42 10.36 -21.41
N LEU A 28 0.01 9.09 -21.40
CA LEU A 28 -1.00 8.59 -20.46
C LEU A 28 -0.44 8.50 -19.05
N ASN A 29 0.81 8.08 -18.96
CA ASN A 29 1.52 7.99 -17.70
C ASN A 29 1.66 9.36 -17.04
N LEU A 30 1.99 10.39 -17.84
CA LEU A 30 2.06 11.78 -17.38
C LEU A 30 0.69 12.32 -16.94
N LEU A 31 -0.39 12.06 -17.70
CA LEU A 31 -1.75 12.46 -17.34
C LEU A 31 -2.22 11.83 -16.03
N LEU A 32 -1.98 10.51 -15.85
CA LEU A 32 -2.30 9.81 -14.62
C LEU A 32 -1.49 10.36 -13.45
N CYS A 33 -0.20 10.61 -13.62
CA CYS A 33 0.63 11.23 -12.58
C CYS A 33 0.08 12.60 -12.14
N VAL A 34 -0.30 13.47 -13.08
CA VAL A 34 -0.85 14.80 -12.76
C VAL A 34 -2.19 14.69 -12.01
N LEU A 35 -3.08 13.79 -12.43
CA LEU A 35 -4.36 13.55 -11.77
C LEU A 35 -4.18 13.03 -10.33
N PHE A 36 -3.35 12.00 -10.13
CA PHE A 36 -3.13 11.43 -8.80
C PHE A 36 -2.30 12.35 -7.88
N PHE A 37 -1.45 13.20 -8.45
CA PHE A 37 -0.80 14.27 -7.70
C PHE A 37 -1.79 15.32 -7.20
N ALA A 38 -2.71 15.76 -8.06
CA ALA A 38 -3.75 16.73 -7.69
C ALA A 38 -4.64 16.20 -6.56
N VAL A 39 -5.00 14.91 -6.61
CA VAL A 39 -5.74 14.23 -5.54
C VAL A 39 -4.92 14.16 -4.24
N SER A 40 -3.65 13.78 -4.32
CA SER A 40 -2.76 13.67 -3.15
C SER A 40 -2.50 15.01 -2.47
N VAL A 41 -2.41 16.10 -3.26
CA VAL A 41 -2.28 17.47 -2.75
C VAL A 41 -3.57 17.96 -2.08
N ASN A 42 -4.73 17.56 -2.59
CA ASN A 42 -6.01 17.95 -2.00
C ASN A 42 -6.27 17.27 -0.65
N GLU A 43 -5.76 16.04 -0.45
CA GLU A 43 -5.99 15.27 0.78
C GLU A 43 -4.84 15.35 1.82
N ARG A 44 -3.68 15.93 1.46
CA ARG A 44 -2.49 16.01 2.33
C ARG A 44 -1.87 17.42 2.33
N SER A 45 -1.28 17.82 3.46
CA SER A 45 -0.45 19.04 3.50
C SER A 45 0.66 19.00 2.45
N LEU A 46 0.81 20.11 1.71
CA LEU A 46 1.77 20.28 0.60
C LEU A 46 3.17 19.79 0.95
N LYS A 47 3.65 20.04 2.17
CA LYS A 47 4.99 19.65 2.62
C LYS A 47 5.23 18.13 2.60
N LYS A 48 4.23 17.34 3.00
CA LYS A 48 4.35 15.87 3.03
C LYS A 48 4.15 15.26 1.64
N SER A 49 3.36 15.90 0.78
CA SER A 49 3.23 15.51 -0.63
C SER A 49 4.54 15.80 -1.39
N LEU A 50 5.13 16.98 -1.17
CA LEU A 50 6.41 17.37 -1.76
C LEU A 50 7.56 16.45 -1.33
N LEU A 51 7.62 16.07 -0.05
CA LEU A 51 8.65 15.15 0.45
C LEU A 51 8.52 13.74 -0.14
N LEU A 52 7.30 13.29 -0.44
CA LEU A 52 7.06 12.02 -1.10
C LEU A 52 7.44 12.10 -2.58
N VAL A 53 7.07 13.19 -3.26
CA VAL A 53 7.49 13.47 -4.63
C VAL A 53 9.01 13.54 -4.75
N SER A 54 9.71 14.20 -3.83
CA SER A 54 11.17 14.29 -3.86
C SER A 54 11.85 12.94 -3.67
N ALA A 55 11.27 12.04 -2.87
CA ALA A 55 11.77 10.67 -2.74
C ALA A 55 11.51 9.85 -4.03
N LEU A 56 10.34 10.04 -4.67
CA LEU A 56 9.99 9.38 -5.93
C LEU A 56 10.82 9.88 -7.11
N THR A 57 11.14 11.18 -7.17
CA THR A 57 12.01 11.72 -8.23
C THR A 57 13.41 11.16 -8.14
N LEU A 58 13.95 10.98 -6.93
CA LEU A 58 15.24 10.33 -6.73
C LEU A 58 15.25 8.89 -7.28
N ALA A 59 14.20 8.12 -6.98
CA ALA A 59 14.03 6.76 -7.52
C ALA A 59 13.85 6.77 -9.05
N ALA A 60 13.06 7.71 -9.59
CA ALA A 60 12.82 7.84 -11.02
C ALA A 60 14.10 8.21 -11.79
N VAL A 61 14.97 9.05 -11.23
CA VAL A 61 16.28 9.37 -11.82
C VAL A 61 17.16 8.12 -11.90
N GLY A 62 17.21 7.31 -10.84
CA GLY A 62 17.93 6.04 -10.86
C GLY A 62 17.44 5.09 -11.96
N VAL A 63 16.12 5.02 -12.15
CA VAL A 63 15.54 4.17 -13.20
C VAL A 63 15.71 4.74 -14.59
N PHE A 64 15.72 6.07 -14.72
CA PHE A 64 16.05 6.74 -15.98
C PHE A 64 17.47 6.36 -16.44
N PHE A 65 18.47 6.46 -15.56
CA PHE A 65 19.85 6.11 -15.89
C PHE A 65 20.03 4.62 -16.20
N THR A 66 19.41 3.73 -15.43
CA THR A 66 19.47 2.29 -15.72
C THR A 66 18.76 1.93 -17.03
N GLY A 67 17.64 2.58 -17.36
CA GLY A 67 16.95 2.43 -18.64
C GLY A 67 17.78 2.89 -19.83
N LEU A 68 18.53 3.99 -19.69
CA LEU A 68 19.46 4.47 -20.71
C LEU A 68 20.59 3.47 -20.98
N LEU A 69 21.26 3.01 -19.92
CA LEU A 69 22.38 2.07 -20.03
C LEU A 69 21.93 0.73 -20.59
N TYR A 70 20.77 0.22 -20.15
CA TYR A 70 20.20 -1.03 -20.63
C TYR A 70 19.86 -0.98 -22.12
N TYR A 71 19.34 0.15 -22.61
CA TYR A 71 19.05 0.34 -24.03
C TYR A 71 20.32 0.45 -24.88
N GLN A 72 21.35 1.14 -24.37
CA GLN A 72 22.63 1.29 -25.05
C GLN A 72 23.38 -0.04 -25.19
N ASP A 73 23.37 -0.88 -24.15
CA ASP A 73 24.09 -2.15 -24.10
C ASP A 73 23.42 -3.22 -24.99
N ASN A 74 22.09 -3.29 -25.01
CA ASN A 74 21.36 -4.30 -25.78
C ASN A 74 21.14 -3.94 -27.27
N GLN A 75 21.11 -2.66 -27.63
CA GLN A 75 20.76 -2.22 -29.01
C GLN A 75 21.90 -1.54 -29.77
N GLY A 76 23.15 -1.77 -29.35
CA GLY A 76 24.34 -1.57 -30.18
C GLY A 76 24.47 -0.19 -30.82
N GLY A 77 24.27 0.90 -30.05
CA GLY A 77 24.53 2.26 -30.54
C GLY A 77 23.39 2.90 -31.36
N SER A 78 22.14 2.48 -31.16
CA SER A 78 20.98 3.17 -31.74
C SER A 78 20.71 4.54 -31.09
N SER A 79 20.20 5.47 -31.91
CA SER A 79 19.97 6.91 -31.67
C SER A 79 19.75 7.32 -30.20
N SER A 80 20.56 8.25 -29.69
CA SER A 80 20.43 8.83 -28.32
C SER A 80 18.99 9.23 -27.96
N ALA A 81 18.23 9.70 -28.95
CA ALA A 81 16.81 10.05 -28.80
C ALA A 81 15.90 8.86 -28.43
N ALA A 82 16.15 7.66 -28.96
CA ALA A 82 15.35 6.46 -28.67
C ALA A 82 15.64 5.93 -27.26
N ALA A 83 16.92 5.91 -26.86
CA ALA A 83 17.33 5.58 -25.50
C ALA A 83 16.69 6.53 -24.48
N MET A 84 16.72 7.84 -24.78
CA MET A 84 16.13 8.87 -23.93
C MET A 84 14.63 8.70 -23.75
N ARG A 85 13.90 8.36 -24.82
CA ARG A 85 12.45 8.06 -24.75
C ARG A 85 12.16 6.85 -23.87
N TYR A 86 12.91 5.77 -24.06
CA TYR A 86 12.74 4.55 -23.25
C TYR A 86 13.01 4.79 -21.76
N GLY A 87 14.08 5.52 -21.43
CA GLY A 87 14.37 5.93 -20.05
C GLY A 87 13.24 6.77 -19.43
N LEU A 88 12.66 7.69 -20.21
CA LEU A 88 11.54 8.54 -19.78
C LEU A 88 10.25 7.73 -19.57
N ASP A 89 9.98 6.73 -20.40
CA ASP A 89 8.87 5.80 -20.23
C ASP A 89 9.03 4.98 -18.93
N MET A 90 10.21 4.45 -18.65
CA MET A 90 10.45 3.69 -17.41
C MET A 90 10.39 4.56 -16.16
N ALA A 91 10.95 5.76 -16.20
CA ALA A 91 10.91 6.72 -15.08
C ALA A 91 9.48 7.17 -14.76
N SER A 92 8.67 7.46 -15.79
CA SER A 92 7.28 7.86 -15.60
C SER A 92 6.43 6.73 -14.99
N ARG A 93 6.71 5.45 -15.30
CA ARG A 93 5.98 4.29 -14.76
C ARG A 93 6.13 4.17 -13.25
N ILE A 94 7.36 4.29 -12.76
CA ILE A 94 7.63 4.23 -11.31
C ILE A 94 6.98 5.40 -10.59
N TYR A 95 6.99 6.57 -11.21
CA TYR A 95 6.34 7.75 -10.67
C TYR A 95 4.82 7.53 -10.54
N CYS A 96 4.18 6.94 -11.56
CA CYS A 96 2.76 6.60 -11.53
C CYS A 96 2.42 5.57 -10.46
N PHE A 97 3.18 4.48 -10.34
CA PHE A 97 2.96 3.49 -9.27
C PHE A 97 3.10 4.11 -7.88
N GLY A 98 4.10 4.97 -7.68
CA GLY A 98 4.27 5.70 -6.43
C GLY A 98 3.10 6.62 -6.11
N MET A 99 2.60 7.35 -7.10
CA MET A 99 1.46 8.27 -6.95
C MET A 99 0.12 7.55 -6.72
N LEU A 100 -0.10 6.44 -7.41
CA LEU A 100 -1.26 5.56 -7.19
C LEU A 100 -1.27 5.00 -5.77
N GLY A 101 -0.16 4.41 -5.34
CA GLY A 101 -0.03 3.83 -4.01
C GLY A 101 -0.15 4.86 -2.88
N SER A 102 0.47 6.02 -3.04
CA SER A 102 0.36 7.12 -2.06
C SER A 102 -1.06 7.67 -1.95
N SER A 103 -1.77 7.83 -3.07
CA SER A 103 -3.18 8.24 -3.07
C SER A 103 -4.08 7.24 -2.33
N PHE A 104 -3.81 5.94 -2.46
CA PHE A 104 -4.51 4.91 -1.68
C PHE A 104 -4.21 5.04 -0.17
N SER A 105 -2.92 5.14 0.17
CA SER A 105 -2.47 5.18 1.56
C SER A 105 -2.98 6.40 2.32
N VAL A 106 -3.19 7.54 1.66
CA VAL A 106 -3.67 8.77 2.30
C VAL A 106 -5.18 8.73 2.55
N SER A 107 -5.96 8.17 1.63
CA SER A 107 -7.41 8.24 1.73
C SER A 107 -8.04 7.11 2.54
N THR A 108 -7.33 6.00 2.78
CA THR A 108 -7.91 4.77 3.34
C THR A 108 -7.15 4.31 4.58
N THR A 109 -7.87 4.10 5.68
CA THR A 109 -7.29 3.47 6.88
C THR A 109 -7.33 1.95 6.78
N ILE A 110 -6.38 1.27 7.44
CA ILE A 110 -6.28 -0.20 7.40
C ILE A 110 -7.55 -0.87 7.94
N ASN A 111 -8.15 -0.31 8.99
CA ASN A 111 -9.38 -0.84 9.59
C ASN A 111 -10.54 -0.79 8.58
N GLU A 112 -10.71 0.32 7.87
CA GLU A 112 -11.77 0.48 6.86
C GLU A 112 -11.54 -0.44 5.66
N LEU A 113 -10.28 -0.67 5.28
CA LEU A 113 -9.94 -1.62 4.24
C LEU A 113 -10.34 -3.04 4.62
N ILE A 114 -10.02 -3.49 5.83
CA ILE A 114 -10.33 -4.85 6.29
C ILE A 114 -11.84 -5.06 6.40
N TYR A 115 -12.57 -4.10 6.97
CA TYR A 115 -14.02 -4.22 7.09
C TYR A 115 -14.73 -4.23 5.74
N SER A 116 -14.30 -3.39 4.80
CA SER A 116 -14.88 -3.37 3.46
C SER A 116 -14.58 -4.65 2.68
N LEU A 117 -13.36 -5.18 2.81
CA LEU A 117 -12.97 -6.49 2.27
C LEU A 117 -13.80 -7.63 2.88
N GLN A 118 -14.05 -7.60 4.20
CA GLN A 118 -14.89 -8.58 4.87
C GLN A 118 -16.32 -8.58 4.33
N GLN A 119 -16.91 -7.40 4.11
CA GLN A 119 -18.29 -7.28 3.65
C GLN A 119 -18.46 -7.63 2.16
N GLN A 120 -17.52 -7.20 1.32
CA GLN A 120 -17.66 -7.30 -0.14
C GLN A 120 -17.05 -8.59 -0.69
N LEU A 121 -15.88 -8.99 -0.18
CA LEU A 121 -15.19 -10.22 -0.59
C LEU A 121 -15.62 -11.44 0.24
N ARG A 122 -16.51 -11.26 1.23
CA ARG A 122 -16.95 -12.29 2.19
C ARG A 122 -15.77 -13.01 2.86
N LEU A 123 -14.73 -12.26 3.25
CA LEU A 123 -13.61 -12.85 3.98
C LEU A 123 -14.09 -13.51 5.28
N PRO A 124 -13.63 -14.74 5.59
CA PRO A 124 -13.97 -15.39 6.84
C PRO A 124 -13.60 -14.51 8.03
N ALA A 125 -14.50 -14.43 9.02
CA ALA A 125 -14.34 -13.55 10.17
C ALA A 125 -13.01 -13.78 10.90
N VAL A 126 -12.57 -15.04 11.01
CA VAL A 126 -11.30 -15.43 11.63
C VAL A 126 -10.12 -14.67 11.02
N PHE A 127 -10.06 -14.56 9.68
CA PHE A 127 -9.00 -13.81 9.00
C PHE A 127 -9.13 -12.31 9.20
N ALA A 128 -10.34 -11.76 9.09
CA ALA A 128 -10.56 -10.31 9.24
C ALA A 128 -10.12 -9.82 10.63
N TYR A 129 -10.52 -10.52 11.69
CA TYR A 129 -10.14 -10.16 13.06
C TYR A 129 -8.66 -10.44 13.37
N GLY A 130 -8.09 -11.51 12.82
CA GLY A 130 -6.66 -11.78 12.94
C GLY A 130 -5.81 -10.67 12.30
N LEU A 131 -6.21 -10.20 11.11
CA LEU A 131 -5.52 -9.13 10.40
C LEU A 131 -5.67 -7.78 11.14
N LEU A 132 -6.87 -7.46 11.64
CA LEU A 132 -7.11 -6.29 12.49
C LEU A 132 -6.23 -6.31 13.73
N ALA A 133 -6.15 -7.46 14.41
CA ALA A 133 -5.31 -7.62 15.58
C ALA A 133 -3.83 -7.43 15.27
N ALA A 134 -3.33 -8.04 14.19
CA ALA A 134 -1.94 -7.91 13.76
C ALA A 134 -1.56 -6.43 13.52
N PHE A 135 -2.40 -5.67 12.79
CA PHE A 135 -2.14 -4.26 12.51
C PHE A 135 -2.27 -3.35 13.74
N GLN A 136 -3.10 -3.71 14.72
CA GLN A 136 -3.20 -2.98 15.99
C GLN A 136 -2.02 -3.27 16.93
N ILE A 137 -1.49 -4.50 16.91
CA ILE A 137 -0.35 -4.91 17.74
C ILE A 137 0.98 -4.40 17.16
N ALA A 138 1.13 -4.35 15.83
CA ALA A 138 2.33 -3.88 15.14
C ALA A 138 2.95 -2.57 15.70
N PRO A 139 2.19 -1.49 15.95
CA PRO A 139 2.77 -0.25 16.52
C PRO A 139 3.22 -0.39 17.98
N ILE A 140 2.78 -1.41 18.71
CA ILE A 140 3.11 -1.64 20.13
C ILE A 140 4.46 -2.37 20.26
N ILE A 141 4.82 -3.19 19.27
CA ILE A 141 6.03 -4.02 19.27
C ILE A 141 7.33 -3.20 19.51
N PRO A 142 7.56 -2.03 18.88
CA PRO A 142 8.79 -1.26 19.10
C PRO A 142 8.93 -0.75 20.54
N ALA A 143 7.84 -0.35 21.19
CA ALA A 143 7.86 0.07 22.59
C ALA A 143 8.22 -1.11 23.50
N GLU A 144 7.68 -2.28 23.19
CA GLU A 144 7.92 -3.49 23.97
C GLU A 144 9.33 -4.07 23.79
N TYR A 145 9.86 -3.94 22.58
CA TYR A 145 11.27 -4.18 22.30
C TYR A 145 12.17 -3.29 23.16
N GLN A 146 11.86 -2.00 23.30
CA GLN A 146 12.63 -1.09 24.15
C GLN A 146 12.51 -1.46 25.64
N ASN A 147 11.32 -1.86 26.11
CA ASN A 147 11.11 -2.30 27.49
C ASN A 147 11.96 -3.53 27.83
N ILE A 148 11.97 -4.54 26.95
CA ILE A 148 12.80 -5.74 27.12
C ILE A 148 14.28 -5.37 27.13
N ARG A 149 14.71 -4.51 26.20
CA ARG A 149 16.09 -4.03 26.15
C ARG A 149 16.51 -3.32 27.44
N ASN A 150 15.65 -2.48 27.99
CA ASN A 150 15.91 -1.76 29.24
C ASN A 150 15.97 -2.72 30.45
N SER A 151 15.09 -3.73 30.50
CA SER A 151 15.12 -4.77 31.53
C SER A 151 16.39 -5.62 31.47
N MET A 152 16.92 -5.90 30.28
CA MET A 152 18.17 -6.66 30.13
C MET A 152 19.39 -5.81 30.49
N ARG A 153 19.35 -4.51 30.20
CA ARG A 153 20.38 -3.55 30.62
C ARG A 153 20.45 -3.40 32.14
N SER A 154 19.33 -3.38 32.85
CA SER A 154 19.35 -3.32 34.32
C SER A 154 19.95 -4.57 34.96
N ARG A 155 19.94 -5.71 34.24
CA ARG A 155 20.63 -6.95 34.63
C ARG A 155 22.11 -6.98 34.25
N GLY A 156 22.64 -5.89 33.66
CA GLY A 156 24.03 -5.82 33.21
C GLY A 156 24.36 -6.69 31.99
N ILE A 157 23.34 -7.21 31.28
CA ILE A 157 23.56 -8.10 30.13
C ILE A 157 23.74 -7.24 28.87
N PRO A 158 24.90 -7.27 28.19
CA PRO A 158 25.06 -6.61 26.91
C PRO A 158 24.20 -7.33 25.87
N VAL A 159 23.22 -6.62 25.31
CA VAL A 159 22.28 -7.15 24.33
C VAL A 159 22.46 -6.47 22.97
N ASN A 160 22.83 -7.28 21.98
CA ASN A 160 22.79 -6.85 20.59
C ASN A 160 21.34 -6.80 20.08
N PRO A 161 21.00 -5.90 19.15
CA PRO A 161 19.65 -5.77 18.59
C PRO A 161 19.04 -7.07 18.05
N PHE A 162 19.88 -7.97 17.54
CA PHE A 162 19.48 -9.27 16.98
C PHE A 162 19.87 -10.46 17.86
N SER A 163 20.08 -10.25 19.16
CA SER A 163 20.41 -11.36 20.06
C SER A 163 19.18 -12.24 20.33
N PHE A 164 19.36 -13.56 20.28
CA PHE A 164 18.35 -14.53 20.72
C PHE A 164 17.83 -14.25 22.14
N LYS A 165 18.67 -13.67 23.01
CA LYS A 165 18.30 -13.26 24.37
C LYS A 165 17.17 -12.23 24.43
N MET A 166 16.95 -11.48 23.35
CA MET A 166 15.88 -10.47 23.25
C MET A 166 14.73 -10.94 22.37
N LEU A 167 15.02 -11.71 21.32
CA LEU A 167 14.00 -12.26 20.41
C LEU A 167 13.13 -13.31 21.09
N ILE A 168 13.71 -14.19 21.93
CA ILE A 168 12.95 -15.25 22.61
C ILE A 168 11.88 -14.66 23.56
N PRO A 169 12.20 -13.73 24.48
CA PRO A 169 11.18 -13.11 25.33
C PRO A 169 10.11 -12.35 24.55
N LEU A 170 10.49 -11.69 23.45
CA LEU A 170 9.55 -10.98 22.59
C LEU A 170 8.57 -11.97 21.92
N LEU A 171 9.07 -13.09 21.39
CA LEU A 171 8.24 -14.15 20.81
C LEU A 171 7.30 -14.77 21.84
N VAL A 172 7.80 -15.13 23.02
CA VAL A 172 6.96 -15.66 24.11
C VAL A 172 5.85 -14.67 24.48
N LYS A 173 6.17 -13.38 24.53
CA LYS A 173 5.17 -12.33 24.80
C LYS A 173 4.14 -12.22 23.68
N SER A 174 4.55 -12.31 22.41
CA SER A 174 3.64 -12.33 21.27
C SER A 174 2.70 -13.54 21.29
N ILE A 175 3.18 -14.73 21.64
CA ILE A 175 2.35 -15.93 21.80
C ILE A 175 1.30 -15.72 22.89
N ARG A 176 1.73 -15.23 24.07
CA ARG A 176 0.80 -14.91 25.17
C ARG A 176 -0.25 -13.87 24.77
N TRP A 177 0.12 -12.84 24.02
CA TRP A 177 -0.85 -11.88 23.52
C TRP A 177 -1.86 -12.50 22.56
N SER A 178 -1.43 -13.41 21.70
CA SER A 178 -2.34 -14.15 20.82
C SER A 178 -3.32 -15.00 21.62
N GLU A 179 -2.86 -15.70 22.66
CA GLU A 179 -3.71 -16.49 23.57
C GLU A 179 -4.69 -15.61 24.35
N LEU A 180 -4.22 -14.47 24.88
CA LEU A 180 -5.05 -13.49 25.57
C LEU A 180 -6.13 -12.89 24.65
N LEU A 181 -5.78 -12.63 23.39
CA LEU A 181 -6.75 -12.17 22.40
C LEU A 181 -7.78 -13.25 22.08
N ALA A 182 -7.35 -14.49 21.86
CA ALA A 182 -8.25 -15.61 21.59
C ALA A 182 -9.21 -15.86 22.76
N THR A 183 -8.71 -15.89 23.98
CA THR A 183 -9.53 -16.04 25.20
C THR A 183 -10.49 -14.86 25.39
N ALA A 184 -10.07 -13.63 25.12
CA ALA A 184 -10.94 -12.45 25.17
C ALA A 184 -12.02 -12.45 24.07
N MET A 185 -11.74 -13.03 22.90
CA MET A 185 -12.72 -13.23 21.84
C MET A 185 -13.75 -14.28 22.25
N LEU A 186 -13.29 -15.44 22.73
CA LEU A 186 -14.18 -16.53 23.17
C LEU A 186 -15.07 -16.11 24.35
N SER A 187 -14.56 -15.34 25.31
CA SER A 187 -15.36 -14.84 26.44
C SER A 187 -16.44 -13.85 26.03
N ARG A 188 -16.28 -13.18 24.89
CA ARG A 188 -17.30 -12.31 24.26
C ARG A 188 -18.25 -13.09 23.35
N GLY A 189 -18.22 -14.42 23.36
CA GLY A 189 -19.06 -15.27 22.51
C GLY A 189 -18.66 -15.22 21.04
N PHE A 190 -17.37 -15.12 20.73
CA PHE A 190 -16.91 -15.15 19.35
C PHE A 190 -17.19 -16.52 18.72
N ASP A 191 -18.12 -16.54 17.78
CA ASP A 191 -18.38 -17.67 16.89
C ASP A 191 -18.05 -17.26 15.44
N SER A 192 -17.39 -18.14 14.69
CA SER A 192 -17.03 -17.91 13.29
C SER A 192 -18.21 -18.10 12.33
N GLU A 193 -19.18 -18.95 12.67
CA GLU A 193 -20.28 -19.34 11.77
C GLU A 193 -21.59 -18.58 12.05
N ALA A 194 -21.73 -18.01 13.24
CA ALA A 194 -22.90 -17.19 13.58
C ALA A 194 -23.04 -15.95 12.70
N LYS A 195 -24.28 -15.64 12.30
CA LYS A 195 -24.61 -14.40 11.56
C LYS A 195 -24.31 -13.18 12.43
N ARG A 196 -23.40 -12.32 11.95
CA ARG A 196 -22.98 -11.10 12.64
C ARG A 196 -23.66 -9.84 12.10
N THR A 197 -23.93 -8.91 13.02
CA THR A 197 -24.31 -7.53 12.70
C THR A 197 -23.06 -6.66 12.66
N TYR A 198 -22.88 -5.89 11.59
CA TYR A 198 -21.71 -5.03 11.40
C TYR A 198 -21.96 -3.62 11.96
N ALA A 199 -21.04 -3.13 12.81
CA ALA A 199 -21.14 -1.79 13.40
C ALA A 199 -20.95 -0.66 12.37
N LYS A 200 -20.13 -0.86 11.34
CA LYS A 200 -19.94 0.07 10.21
C LYS A 200 -20.25 -0.70 8.92
N SER A 201 -21.24 -0.23 8.15
CA SER A 201 -21.59 -0.83 6.86
C SER A 201 -20.99 -0.02 5.71
N PHE A 202 -20.31 -0.72 4.80
CA PHE A 202 -19.71 -0.18 3.59
C PHE A 202 -20.59 -0.60 2.42
N ARG A 203 -21.57 0.25 2.08
CA ARG A 203 -22.46 0.01 0.92
C ARG A 203 -21.82 0.58 -0.33
N ILE A 204 -21.74 -0.22 -1.39
CA ILE A 204 -21.29 0.23 -2.72
C ILE A 204 -22.24 1.32 -3.20
N THR A 205 -21.72 2.53 -3.38
CA THR A 205 -22.50 3.66 -3.87
C THR A 205 -22.30 3.77 -5.37
N PHE A 206 -23.28 4.30 -6.11
CA PHE A 206 -23.18 4.52 -7.56
C PHE A 206 -21.94 5.36 -7.95
N ALA A 207 -21.53 6.29 -7.08
CA ALA A 207 -20.30 7.08 -7.24
C ALA A 207 -19.02 6.23 -7.26
N ASP A 208 -18.98 5.10 -6.55
CA ASP A 208 -17.84 4.16 -6.57
C ASP A 208 -17.73 3.43 -7.90
N MET A 209 -18.87 3.05 -8.47
CA MET A 209 -18.94 2.37 -9.76
C MET A 209 -18.57 3.32 -10.91
N LEU A 210 -18.98 4.58 -10.82
CA LEU A 210 -18.55 5.63 -11.74
C LEU A 210 -17.04 5.89 -11.66
N PHE A 211 -16.46 5.90 -10.45
CA PHE A 211 -15.02 6.07 -10.28
C PHE A 211 -14.21 4.91 -10.86
N LEU A 212 -14.67 3.66 -10.63
CA LEU A 212 -14.08 2.46 -11.21
C LEU A 212 -14.15 2.50 -12.75
N SER A 213 -15.33 2.80 -13.28
CA SER A 213 -15.56 2.91 -14.73
C SER A 213 -14.68 3.99 -15.34
N PHE A 214 -14.60 5.18 -14.73
CA PHE A 214 -13.73 6.26 -15.18
C PHE A 214 -12.25 5.87 -15.21
N CYS A 215 -11.76 5.19 -14.16
CA CYS A 215 -10.39 4.67 -14.12
C CYS A 215 -10.11 3.66 -15.25
N LEU A 216 -11.02 2.72 -15.46
CA LEU A 216 -10.89 1.70 -16.51
C LEU A 216 -10.99 2.32 -17.91
N ILE A 217 -11.90 3.27 -18.13
CA ILE A 217 -12.07 3.98 -19.40
C ILE A 217 -10.82 4.80 -19.72
N ILE A 218 -10.21 5.49 -18.74
CA ILE A 218 -8.95 6.20 -18.97
C ILE A 218 -7.82 5.23 -19.32
N GLY A 219 -7.73 4.11 -18.60
CA GLY A 219 -6.74 3.08 -18.89
C GLY A 219 -6.91 2.47 -20.29
N LEU A 220 -8.14 2.17 -20.70
CA LEU A 220 -8.47 1.58 -22.02
C LEU A 220 -8.44 2.58 -23.18
N ALA A 221 -8.86 3.83 -22.97
CA ALA A 221 -8.62 4.91 -23.93
C ALA A 221 -7.11 5.04 -24.19
N GLY A 222 -6.31 4.76 -23.16
CA GLY A 222 -4.88 4.64 -23.27
C GLY A 222 -4.36 3.52 -24.19
N THR A 223 -5.02 2.35 -24.19
CA THR A 223 -4.69 1.26 -25.13
C THR A 223 -5.05 1.60 -26.57
N LEU A 224 -6.10 2.40 -26.78
CA LEU A 224 -6.68 2.68 -28.11
C LEU A 224 -5.98 3.80 -28.87
N ILE A 225 -5.14 4.59 -28.21
CA ILE A 225 -4.32 5.67 -28.81
C ILE A 225 -2.95 5.11 -29.30
N LEU A 226 -2.81 3.78 -29.33
CA LEU A 226 -1.65 3.03 -29.80
C LEU A 226 -1.80 2.69 -31.29
#